data_AF-A0A7Z9I3L4-F1
#
_entry.id   AF-A0A7Z9I3L4-F1
#
_cell.length_a   1.000
_cell.length_b   1.000
_cell.length_c   1.000
_cell.angle_alpha   90.00
_cell.angle_beta   90.00
_cell.angle_gamma   90.00
#
_symmetry.space_group_name_H-M   'P 1'
#
loop_
_entity.id
_entity.type
_entity.pdbx_description
1 polymer ?
#
loop_
_entity_poly.entity_id
_entity_poly.type
_entity_poly.pdbx_seq_one_letter_code
_entity_poly.pdbx_strand_id
1 'polypeptide(L)'
;MSSSSQTNPNDTEISIINEQDEFSQVVCDGRNLLENKAEFQTDEWVWTRDLDDGGIFIFSYLLFDYKQKVLSLPRLKESVYTLNLLRHKMLPARDKTGLPLLGEFQVIFTLYERLKLEEMSWDACEEYLKEQIAVHRETN
;
A
#
# COMPACT_ATOMS: atom_id res chain seq x y z
N MET A 1 -6.04 -40.68 10.44
CA MET A 1 -6.19 -40.16 9.07
C MET A 1 -5.53 -38.80 9.06
N SER A 2 -4.36 -38.68 8.42
CA SER A 2 -3.60 -37.43 8.37
C SER A 2 -3.91 -36.77 7.02
N SER A 3 -4.70 -35.69 7.05
CA SER A 3 -4.93 -34.87 5.87
C SER A 3 -3.73 -33.95 5.69
N SER A 4 -2.85 -34.27 4.75
CA SER A 4 -1.87 -33.30 4.24
C SER A 4 -2.60 -32.43 3.23
N SER A 5 -2.83 -31.17 3.57
CA SER A 5 -3.20 -30.15 2.60
C SER A 5 -1.97 -29.89 1.72
N GLN A 6 -1.89 -30.55 0.57
CA GLN A 6 -0.97 -30.14 -0.49
C GLN A 6 -1.55 -28.89 -1.13
N THR A 7 -1.08 -27.72 -0.72
CA THR A 7 -1.27 -26.47 -1.45
C THR A 7 -0.54 -26.62 -2.79
N ASN A 8 -1.28 -26.59 -3.91
CA ASN A 8 -0.70 -26.74 -5.22
C ASN A 8 0.17 -25.51 -5.54
N PRO A 9 1.43 -25.69 -5.98
CA PRO A 9 2.30 -24.56 -6.35
C PRO A 9 1.72 -23.71 -7.48
N ASN A 10 0.88 -24.30 -8.35
CA ASN A 10 0.18 -23.58 -9.41
C ASN A 10 -0.84 -22.56 -8.89
N ASP A 11 -1.51 -22.82 -7.76
CA ASP A 11 -2.53 -21.90 -7.23
C ASP A 11 -1.86 -20.64 -6.64
N THR A 12 -0.68 -20.80 -6.04
CA THR A 12 0.13 -19.69 -5.50
C THR A 12 0.75 -18.84 -6.61
N GLU A 13 1.26 -19.44 -7.69
CA GLU A 13 1.77 -18.67 -8.84
C GLU A 13 0.66 -17.88 -9.53
N ILE A 14 -0.52 -18.48 -9.72
CA ILE A 14 -1.67 -17.79 -10.34
C ILE A 14 -2.15 -16.63 -9.46
N SER A 15 -2.19 -16.79 -8.14
CA SER A 15 -2.59 -15.70 -7.23
C SER A 15 -1.58 -14.55 -7.24
N ILE A 16 -0.27 -14.85 -7.24
CA ILE A 16 0.78 -13.82 -7.27
C ILE A 16 0.76 -13.04 -8.59
N ILE A 17 0.51 -13.71 -9.71
CA ILE A 17 0.37 -13.08 -11.04
C ILE A 17 -0.85 -12.14 -11.04
N ASN A 18 -2.00 -12.59 -10.53
CA ASN A 18 -3.21 -11.78 -10.46
C ASN A 18 -3.04 -10.51 -9.61
N GLU A 19 -2.33 -10.59 -8.47
CA GLU A 19 -2.07 -9.42 -7.63
C GLU A 19 -1.14 -8.40 -8.29
N GLN A 20 -0.11 -8.89 -9.00
CA GLN A 20 0.82 -8.03 -9.73
C GLN A 20 0.13 -7.35 -10.91
N ASP A 21 -0.78 -8.05 -11.58
CA ASP A 21 -1.60 -7.51 -12.67
C ASP A 21 -2.60 -6.47 -12.14
N GLU A 22 -3.26 -6.74 -10.99
CA GLU A 22 -4.16 -5.78 -10.34
C GLU A 22 -3.42 -4.51 -9.92
N PHE A 23 -2.26 -4.64 -9.27
CA PHE A 23 -1.41 -3.50 -8.91
C PHE A 23 -1.05 -2.67 -10.13
N SER A 24 -0.56 -3.33 -11.19
CA SER A 24 -0.11 -2.65 -12.41
C SER A 24 -1.26 -1.92 -13.09
N GLN A 25 -2.46 -2.52 -13.10
CA GLN A 25 -3.66 -1.90 -13.65
C GLN A 25 -4.06 -0.65 -12.87
N VAL A 26 -4.10 -0.73 -11.53
CA VAL A 26 -4.44 0.41 -10.66
C VAL A 26 -3.44 1.56 -10.82
N VAL A 27 -2.16 1.25 -10.95
CA VAL A 27 -1.12 2.27 -11.19
C VAL A 27 -1.27 2.91 -12.56
N CYS A 28 -1.46 2.12 -13.62
CA CYS A 28 -1.70 2.63 -14.97
C CYS A 28 -2.93 3.54 -15.02
N ASP A 29 -4.04 3.12 -14.43
CA ASP A 29 -5.28 3.90 -14.39
C ASP A 29 -5.11 5.19 -13.58
N GLY A 30 -4.40 5.13 -12.45
CA GLY A 30 -4.08 6.29 -11.62
C GLY A 30 -3.22 7.32 -12.36
N ARG A 31 -2.16 6.88 -13.05
CA ARG A 31 -1.30 7.74 -13.86
C ARG A 31 -2.08 8.38 -15.00
N ASN A 32 -2.84 7.58 -15.74
CA ASN A 32 -3.69 8.05 -16.84
C ASN A 32 -4.70 9.10 -16.37
N LEU A 33 -5.30 8.90 -15.19
CA LEU A 33 -6.23 9.84 -14.58
C LEU A 33 -5.55 11.18 -14.23
N LEU A 34 -4.37 11.14 -13.61
CA LEU A 34 -3.59 12.33 -13.26
C LEU A 34 -3.13 13.12 -14.50
N GLU A 35 -2.79 12.42 -15.58
CA GLU A 35 -2.30 13.04 -16.81
C GLU A 35 -3.42 13.63 -17.67
N ASN A 36 -4.59 12.98 -17.74
CA ASN A 36 -5.60 13.29 -18.75
C ASN A 36 -6.86 13.98 -18.22
N LYS A 37 -7.06 14.09 -16.92
CA LYS A 37 -8.23 14.80 -16.35
C LYS A 37 -7.85 16.22 -15.92
N ALA A 38 -8.58 17.20 -16.44
CA ALA A 38 -8.40 18.61 -16.11
C ALA A 38 -8.47 18.91 -14.61
N GLU A 39 -9.23 18.13 -13.83
CA GLU A 39 -9.33 18.29 -12.36
C GLU A 39 -7.98 18.11 -11.64
N PHE A 40 -7.04 17.35 -12.21
CA PHE A 40 -5.71 17.09 -11.64
C PHE A 40 -4.59 17.91 -12.29
N GLN A 41 -4.90 18.75 -13.27
CA GLN A 41 -3.92 19.60 -13.96
C GLN A 41 -3.82 20.99 -13.32
N THR A 42 -3.80 21.07 -11.98
CA THR A 42 -3.70 22.32 -11.23
C THR A 42 -2.52 22.30 -10.26
N ASP A 43 -2.13 23.48 -9.76
CA ASP A 43 -1.05 23.62 -8.77
C ASP A 43 -1.30 22.83 -7.48
N GLU A 44 -2.58 22.56 -7.15
CA GLU A 44 -2.93 21.74 -5.98
C GLU A 44 -2.52 20.27 -6.12
N TRP A 45 -2.25 19.79 -7.34
CA TRP A 45 -1.97 18.39 -7.64
C TRP A 45 -0.55 18.14 -8.15
N VAL A 46 0.28 19.18 -8.27
CA VAL A 46 1.67 19.08 -8.77
C VAL A 46 2.51 18.04 -8.00
N TRP A 47 2.27 17.89 -6.70
CA TRP A 47 2.93 16.92 -5.82
C TRP A 47 2.75 15.45 -6.27
N THR A 48 1.72 15.15 -7.06
CA THR A 48 1.47 13.78 -7.56
C THR A 48 2.51 13.33 -8.59
N ARG A 49 3.27 14.26 -9.18
CA ARG A 49 4.34 13.98 -10.15
C ARG A 49 5.54 13.28 -9.52
N ASP A 50 5.74 13.44 -8.22
CA ASP A 50 6.85 12.85 -7.48
C ASP A 50 6.52 11.44 -6.96
N LEU A 51 5.32 10.93 -7.24
CA LEU A 51 4.89 9.60 -6.80
C LEU A 51 5.47 8.52 -7.72
N ASP A 52 6.17 7.57 -7.10
CA ASP A 52 6.49 6.29 -7.71
C ASP A 52 5.25 5.38 -7.78
N ASP A 53 5.38 4.17 -8.34
CA ASP A 53 4.23 3.29 -8.58
C ASP A 53 3.49 2.94 -7.29
N GLY A 54 4.21 2.70 -6.19
CA GLY A 54 3.55 2.44 -4.91
C GLY A 54 2.84 3.68 -4.36
N GLY A 55 3.40 4.88 -4.57
CA GLY A 55 2.76 6.14 -4.21
C GLY A 55 1.47 6.37 -5.01
N ILE A 56 1.48 6.05 -6.30
CA ILE A 56 0.30 6.09 -7.16
C ILE A 56 -0.75 5.09 -6.70
N PHE A 57 -0.35 3.87 -6.32
CA PHE A 57 -1.29 2.88 -5.80
C PHE A 57 -2.01 3.37 -4.53
N ILE A 58 -1.26 3.91 -3.56
CA ILE A 58 -1.82 4.50 -2.33
C ILE A 58 -2.74 5.68 -2.67
N PHE A 59 -2.31 6.56 -3.58
CA PHE A 59 -3.10 7.69 -4.05
C PHE A 59 -4.42 7.24 -4.66
N SER A 60 -4.41 6.28 -5.58
CA SER A 60 -5.61 5.75 -6.24
C SER A 60 -6.61 5.21 -5.22
N TYR A 61 -6.14 4.51 -4.18
CA TYR A 61 -6.99 4.00 -3.11
C TYR A 61 -7.65 5.13 -2.29
N LEU A 62 -6.86 6.11 -1.84
CA LEU A 62 -7.37 7.21 -1.01
C LEU A 62 -8.16 8.25 -1.81
N LEU A 63 -7.95 8.33 -3.13
CA LEU A 63 -8.72 9.19 -4.01
C LEU A 63 -10.21 8.80 -4.00
N PHE A 64 -10.52 7.51 -3.83
CA PHE A 64 -11.90 7.05 -3.67
C PHE A 64 -12.57 7.72 -2.47
N ASP A 65 -11.94 7.69 -1.29
CA ASP A 65 -12.47 8.30 -0.07
C ASP A 65 -12.60 9.82 -0.18
N TYR A 66 -11.67 10.46 -0.89
CA TYR A 66 -11.75 11.88 -1.21
C TYR A 66 -12.95 12.21 -2.10
N LYS A 67 -13.20 11.40 -3.13
CA LYS A 67 -14.36 11.55 -4.02
C LYS A 67 -15.68 11.34 -3.28
N GLN A 68 -15.70 10.44 -2.29
CA GLN A 68 -16.85 10.21 -1.40
C GLN A 68 -17.00 11.26 -0.28
N LYS A 69 -16.13 12.27 -0.23
CA LYS A 69 -16.12 13.32 0.82
C LYS A 69 -15.92 12.80 2.24
N VAL A 70 -15.39 11.58 2.39
CA VAL A 70 -14.95 11.00 3.67
C VAL A 70 -13.57 11.57 4.04
N LEU A 71 -12.75 11.86 3.03
CA LEU A 71 -11.41 12.43 3.18
C LEU A 71 -11.35 13.84 2.58
N SER A 72 -10.73 14.79 3.27
CA SER A 72 -10.48 16.13 2.74
C SER A 72 -9.20 16.17 1.89
N LEU A 73 -9.07 17.16 1.00
CA LEU A 73 -7.87 17.29 0.14
C LEU A 73 -6.56 17.42 0.97
N PRO A 74 -6.50 18.24 2.04
CA PRO A 74 -5.30 18.29 2.88
C PRO A 74 -4.96 16.92 3.49
N ARG A 75 -5.97 16.19 3.99
CA ARG A 75 -5.77 14.87 4.59
C ARG A 75 -5.38 13.82 3.56
N LEU A 76 -5.87 13.91 2.32
CA LEU A 76 -5.41 13.07 1.22
C LEU A 76 -3.91 13.26 0.97
N LYS A 77 -3.46 14.52 0.81
CA LYS A 77 -2.05 14.85 0.57
C LYS A 77 -1.15 14.33 1.68
N GLU A 78 -1.51 14.63 2.92
CA GLU A 78 -0.78 14.21 4.11
C GLU A 78 -0.70 12.67 4.21
N SER A 79 -1.83 11.98 3.98
CA SER A 79 -1.90 10.52 4.07
C SER A 79 -1.05 9.86 3.01
N VAL A 80 -1.18 10.28 1.73
CA VAL A 80 -0.39 9.71 0.63
C VAL A 80 1.10 9.94 0.89
N TYR A 81 1.49 11.17 1.27
CA TYR A 81 2.88 11.47 1.58
C TYR A 81 3.42 10.59 2.72
N THR A 82 2.68 10.50 3.83
CA THR A 82 3.10 9.75 5.02
C THR A 82 3.20 8.27 4.74
N LEU A 83 2.19 7.68 4.10
CA LEU A 83 2.19 6.26 3.73
C LEU A 83 3.32 5.95 2.74
N ASN A 84 3.57 6.82 1.76
CA ASN A 84 4.66 6.65 0.80
C ASN A 84 6.03 6.68 1.51
N LEU A 85 6.22 7.62 2.44
CA LEU A 85 7.42 7.71 3.25
C LEU A 85 7.61 6.47 4.14
N LEU A 86 6.58 6.05 4.86
CA LEU A 86 6.61 4.87 5.72
C LEU A 86 6.94 3.62 4.91
N ARG A 87 6.35 3.45 3.73
CA ARG A 87 6.68 2.32 2.84
C ARG A 87 8.17 2.27 2.53
N HIS A 88 8.76 3.39 2.12
CA HIS A 88 10.18 3.43 1.76
C HIS A 88 11.14 3.30 2.94
N LYS A 89 10.74 3.78 4.12
CA LYS A 89 11.62 3.82 5.29
C LYS A 89 11.53 2.57 6.16
N MET A 90 10.35 1.97 6.21
CA MET A 90 10.02 0.99 7.24
C MET A 90 9.81 -0.41 6.69
N LEU A 91 9.39 -0.55 5.42
CA LEU A 91 9.38 -1.88 4.82
C LEU A 91 10.81 -2.29 4.47
N PRO A 92 11.22 -3.52 4.83
CA PRO A 92 12.36 -4.15 4.20
C PRO A 92 12.20 -4.17 2.68
N ALA A 93 13.31 -4.33 1.96
CA ALA A 93 13.24 -4.58 0.52
C ALA A 93 12.32 -5.79 0.23
N ARG A 94 11.54 -5.72 -0.86
CA ARG A 94 10.48 -6.69 -1.20
C ARG A 94 10.96 -8.14 -1.20
N ASP A 95 12.19 -8.39 -1.63
CA ASP A 95 12.84 -9.71 -1.60
C ASP A 95 13.06 -10.27 -0.18
N LYS A 96 13.00 -9.41 0.83
CA LYS A 96 13.25 -9.72 2.24
C LYS A 96 12.01 -9.67 3.11
N THR A 97 10.88 -9.13 2.63
CA THR A 97 9.62 -9.10 3.38
C THR A 97 9.00 -10.49 3.42
N GLY A 98 9.05 -11.22 2.30
CA GLY A 98 8.32 -12.49 2.15
C GLY A 98 6.81 -12.29 2.12
N LEU A 99 6.34 -11.04 1.99
CA LEU A 99 4.94 -10.70 1.87
C LEU A 99 4.53 -10.63 0.39
N PRO A 100 3.28 -10.99 0.05
CA PRO A 100 2.69 -10.57 -1.21
C PRO A 100 2.62 -9.04 -1.30
N LEU A 101 2.58 -8.50 -2.52
CA LEU A 101 2.63 -7.04 -2.73
C LEU A 101 1.46 -6.32 -2.03
N LEU A 102 0.25 -6.88 -2.11
CA LEU A 102 -0.90 -6.33 -1.39
C LEU A 102 -0.75 -6.44 0.13
N GLY A 103 -0.09 -7.48 0.62
CA GLY A 103 0.25 -7.64 2.04
C GLY A 103 1.14 -6.52 2.55
N GLU A 104 2.13 -6.10 1.77
CA GLU A 104 2.99 -4.95 2.11
C GLU A 104 2.19 -3.66 2.28
N PHE A 105 1.23 -3.40 1.37
CA PHE A 105 0.35 -2.24 1.49
C PHE A 105 -0.58 -2.33 2.71
N GLN A 106 -1.20 -3.49 2.97
CA GLN A 106 -2.07 -3.69 4.14
C GLN A 106 -1.35 -3.41 5.46
N VAL A 107 -0.12 -3.88 5.59
CA VAL A 107 0.72 -3.66 6.77
C VAL A 107 1.00 -2.16 6.95
N ILE A 108 1.34 -1.45 5.88
CA ILE A 108 1.61 0.00 5.93
C ILE A 108 0.35 0.82 6.22
N PHE A 109 -0.80 0.48 5.64
CA PHE A 109 -2.07 1.13 5.96
C PHE A 109 -2.45 0.95 7.43
N THR A 110 -2.26 -0.26 7.96
CA THR A 110 -2.59 -0.54 9.37
C THR A 110 -1.66 0.19 10.31
N LEU A 111 -0.35 0.26 10.00
CA LEU A 111 0.59 1.09 10.76
C LEU A 111 0.16 2.56 10.78
N TYR A 112 -0.26 3.11 9.64
CA TYR A 112 -0.70 4.50 9.55
C TYR A 112 -1.97 4.77 10.37
N GLU A 113 -2.95 3.87 10.35
CA GLU A 113 -4.14 4.01 11.20
C GLU A 113 -3.80 3.95 12.69
N ARG A 114 -2.88 3.06 13.10
CA ARG A 114 -2.39 3.04 14.48
C ARG A 114 -1.67 4.32 14.86
N LEU A 115 -0.83 4.87 13.97
CA LEU A 115 -0.12 6.14 14.20
C LEU A 115 -1.08 7.31 14.46
N LYS A 116 -2.23 7.36 13.78
CA LYS A 116 -3.26 8.38 14.01
C LYS A 116 -3.89 8.29 15.41
N LEU A 117 -3.92 7.09 15.99
CA LEU A 117 -4.62 6.82 17.25
C LEU A 117 -3.69 6.85 18.47
N GLU A 118 -2.46 6.38 18.33
CA GLU A 118 -1.61 5.96 19.46
C GLU A 118 -0.33 6.78 19.66
N GLU A 119 -0.08 7.87 18.89
CA GLU A 119 1.18 8.66 18.94
C GLU A 119 2.45 7.78 19.12
N MET A 120 2.60 6.77 18.25
CA MET A 120 3.67 5.77 18.38
C MET A 120 5.06 6.37 18.07
N SER A 121 6.07 5.92 18.82
CA SER A 121 7.48 6.24 18.51
C SER A 121 7.98 5.45 17.29
N TRP A 122 9.05 5.94 16.68
CA TRP A 122 9.69 5.29 15.53
C TRP A 122 10.08 3.82 15.81
N ASP A 123 10.71 3.57 16.97
CA ASP A 123 11.10 2.22 17.40
C ASP A 123 9.88 1.29 17.56
N ALA A 124 8.76 1.81 18.07
CA ALA A 124 7.51 1.06 18.21
C ALA A 124 6.89 0.72 16.85
N CYS A 125 7.05 1.58 15.85
CA CYS A 125 6.62 1.30 14.48
C CYS A 125 7.48 0.20 13.82
N GLU A 126 8.80 0.24 14.00
CA GLU A 126 9.69 -0.80 13.49
C GLU A 126 9.39 -2.17 14.11
N GLU A 127 9.21 -2.24 15.43
CA GLU A 127 8.84 -3.49 16.11
C GLU A 127 7.48 -4.02 15.65
N TYR A 128 6.47 -3.14 15.51
CA TYR A 128 5.17 -3.54 14.97
C TYR A 128 5.29 -4.17 13.57
N LEU A 129 6.08 -3.58 12.69
CA LEU A 129 6.25 -4.11 11.34
C LEU A 129 6.95 -5.47 11.34
N LYS A 130 7.98 -5.65 12.17
CA LYS A 130 8.62 -6.95 12.35
C LYS A 130 7.62 -8.00 12.83
N GLU A 131 6.78 -7.66 13.80
CA GLU A 131 5.72 -8.54 14.30
C GLU A 131 4.72 -8.91 13.20
N GLN A 132 4.20 -7.93 12.44
CA GLN A 132 3.24 -8.21 11.36
C GLN A 132 3.83 -9.07 10.25
N ILE A 133 5.08 -8.80 9.85
CA ILE A 133 5.80 -9.62 8.87
C ILE A 133 5.99 -11.04 9.40
N ALA A 134 6.35 -11.20 10.68
CA ALA A 134 6.51 -12.51 11.32
C ALA A 134 5.17 -13.29 11.36
N VAL A 135 4.09 -12.66 11.82
CA VAL A 135 2.74 -13.27 11.87
C VAL A 135 2.30 -13.74 10.50
N HIS A 136 2.53 -12.95 9.46
CA HIS A 136 2.16 -13.33 8.09
C HIS A 136 2.94 -14.57 7.62
N ARG A 137 4.23 -14.67 7.95
CA ARG A 137 5.08 -15.83 7.62
C ARG A 137 4.72 -17.10 8.39
N GLU A 138 4.12 -16.97 9.57
CA GLU A 138 3.67 -18.13 10.35
C GLU A 138 2.30 -18.64 9.88
N THR A 139 1.51 -17.78 9.23
CA THR A 139 0.13 -18.08 8.83
C THR A 139 0.02 -18.64 7.40
N ASN A 140 1.01 -18.38 6.54
CA ASN A 140 1.08 -18.80 5.13
C ASN A 140 2.35 -19.60 4.85
#